data_AF-A0A6C0H1J7-F1
#
_entry.id   AF-A0A6C0H1J7-F1
#
_cell.length_a   1.000
_cell.length_b   1.000
_cell.length_c   1.000
_cell.angle_alpha   90.00
_cell.angle_beta   90.00
_cell.angle_gamma   90.00
#
_symmetry.space_group_name_H-M   'P 1'
#
loop_
_entity.id
_entity.type
_entity.pdbx_description
1 polymer ?
#
loop_
_entity_poly.entity_id
_entity_poly.type
_entity_poly.pdbx_seq_one_letter_code
_entity_poly.pdbx_strand_id
1 'polypeptide(L)'
;MSQNIANKSLLFILFLSFYITLFVYIYRKETELVGIGALNIVHSGTMLFIFNSISPLISDSAFLSKNWVVLLCYITVFSSVVLYFVSLVLVNTTLFGLETKFMNSYGTPLHLSDRARDMLELLKILWIILFFLPILLLAIVTNFENSIQANISELLPSLFKGNYGNLLSIIPAFLTLSYAAIVIWLSVWQIQTANEFSKLNGKDLLRK
;
A
#
# COMPACT_ATOMS: atom_id res chain seq x y z
N MET A 1 7.88 -5.33 -29.24
CA MET A 1 6.80 -5.01 -28.27
C MET A 1 6.53 -6.16 -27.28
N SER A 2 6.52 -7.44 -27.70
CA SER A 2 6.28 -8.58 -26.77
C SER A 2 7.38 -8.83 -25.73
N GLN A 3 8.67 -8.62 -26.07
CA GLN A 3 9.78 -8.76 -25.10
C GLN A 3 9.68 -7.77 -23.92
N ASN A 4 9.13 -6.57 -24.15
CA ASN A 4 9.01 -5.56 -23.09
C ASN A 4 7.86 -5.89 -22.12
N ILE A 5 6.82 -6.58 -22.59
CA ILE A 5 5.72 -7.06 -21.75
C ILE A 5 6.16 -8.26 -20.92
N ALA A 6 6.86 -9.23 -21.53
CA ALA A 6 7.40 -10.39 -20.83
C ALA A 6 8.35 -9.99 -19.68
N ASN A 7 9.22 -8.99 -19.90
CA ASN A 7 10.12 -8.48 -18.88
C ASN A 7 9.37 -7.80 -17.70
N LYS A 8 8.29 -7.05 -17.98
CA LYS A 8 7.46 -6.42 -16.94
C LYS A 8 6.72 -7.46 -16.09
N SER A 9 6.15 -8.48 -16.72
CA SER A 9 5.47 -9.58 -16.01
C SER A 9 6.42 -10.38 -15.14
N LEU A 10 7.65 -10.63 -15.61
CA LEU A 10 8.66 -11.36 -14.86
C LEU A 10 9.13 -10.59 -13.61
N LEU A 11 9.38 -9.28 -13.75
CA LEU A 11 9.70 -8.41 -12.61
C LEU A 11 8.59 -8.40 -11.55
N PHE A 12 7.32 -8.37 -11.98
CA PHE A 12 6.18 -8.42 -11.07
C PHE A 12 6.13 -9.73 -10.26
N ILE A 13 6.31 -10.88 -10.92
CA ILE A 13 6.36 -12.19 -10.26
C ILE A 13 7.52 -12.27 -9.27
N LEU A 14 8.68 -11.72 -9.65
CA LEU A 14 9.87 -11.68 -8.80
C LEU A 14 9.69 -10.79 -7.57
N PHE A 15 9.07 -9.61 -7.72
CA PHE A 15 8.71 -8.79 -6.55
C PHE A 15 7.71 -9.54 -5.65
N LEU A 16 6.67 -10.14 -6.21
CA LEU A 16 5.66 -10.88 -5.46
C LEU A 16 6.27 -12.02 -4.63
N SER A 17 7.18 -12.81 -5.21
CA SER A 17 7.85 -13.90 -4.49
C SER A 17 8.74 -13.39 -3.36
N PHE A 18 9.43 -12.25 -3.55
CA PHE A 18 10.18 -11.59 -2.49
C PHE A 18 9.27 -11.09 -1.36
N TYR A 19 8.12 -10.47 -1.65
CA TYR A 19 7.17 -10.06 -0.61
C TYR A 19 6.67 -11.21 0.24
N ILE A 20 6.25 -12.31 -0.40
CA ILE A 20 5.78 -13.51 0.32
C ILE A 20 6.88 -14.03 1.26
N THR A 21 8.10 -14.14 0.74
CA THR A 21 9.25 -14.62 1.52
C THR A 21 9.55 -13.69 2.70
N LEU A 22 9.50 -12.38 2.50
CA LEU A 22 9.76 -11.38 3.54
C LEU A 22 8.66 -11.35 4.59
N PHE A 23 7.39 -11.49 4.21
CA PHE A 23 6.31 -11.63 5.18
C PHE A 23 6.52 -12.84 6.09
N VAL A 24 6.97 -13.98 5.56
CA VAL A 24 7.33 -15.15 6.39
C VAL A 24 8.47 -14.83 7.36
N TYR A 25 9.51 -14.11 6.91
CA TYR A 25 10.64 -13.75 7.77
C TYR A 25 10.29 -12.75 8.88
N ILE A 26 9.35 -11.83 8.63
CA ILE A 26 8.90 -10.83 9.61
C ILE A 26 8.16 -11.47 10.82
N TYR A 27 7.62 -12.68 10.68
CA TYR A 27 7.00 -13.42 11.79
C TYR A 27 7.97 -14.30 12.58
N ARG A 28 9.21 -14.47 12.11
CA ARG A 28 10.24 -15.24 12.83
C ARG A 28 11.03 -14.31 13.74
N LYS A 29 11.03 -14.58 15.05
CA LYS A 29 11.65 -13.72 16.08
C LYS A 29 13.10 -13.30 15.77
N GLU A 30 13.93 -14.25 15.35
CA GLU A 30 15.36 -14.00 15.10
C GLU A 30 15.65 -13.20 13.83
N THR A 31 14.74 -13.26 12.84
CA THR A 31 14.93 -12.62 11.53
C THR A 31 14.00 -11.44 11.31
N GLU A 32 13.22 -11.06 12.31
CA GLU A 32 12.16 -10.06 12.21
C GLU A 32 12.70 -8.71 11.72
N LEU A 33 13.78 -8.23 12.36
CA LEU A 33 14.38 -6.94 12.03
C LEU A 33 15.02 -6.93 10.63
N VAL A 34 15.72 -8.00 10.26
CA VAL A 34 16.27 -8.19 8.91
C VAL A 34 15.15 -8.24 7.87
N GLY A 35 14.05 -8.92 8.18
CA GLY A 35 12.87 -9.01 7.33
C GLY A 35 12.22 -7.65 7.06
N ILE A 36 12.04 -6.82 8.09
CA ILE A 36 11.47 -5.46 7.95
C ILE A 36 12.42 -4.54 7.18
N GLY A 37 13.74 -4.66 7.42
CA GLY A 37 14.75 -3.91 6.67
C GLY A 37 14.76 -4.27 5.18
N ALA A 38 14.79 -5.56 4.86
CA ALA A 38 14.75 -6.04 3.48
C ALA A 38 13.42 -5.73 2.77
N LEU A 39 12.29 -5.75 3.49
CA LEU A 39 10.99 -5.32 2.99
C LEU A 39 11.01 -3.86 2.52
N ASN A 40 11.73 -2.98 3.20
CA ASN A 40 11.87 -1.59 2.78
C ASN A 40 12.61 -1.45 1.45
N ILE A 41 13.69 -2.20 1.27
CA ILE A 41 14.46 -2.21 0.02
C ILE A 41 13.60 -2.73 -1.13
N VAL A 42 12.96 -3.89 -0.96
CA VAL A 42 12.09 -4.48 -1.98
C VAL A 42 10.91 -3.56 -2.30
N HIS A 43 10.33 -2.90 -1.27
CA HIS A 43 9.23 -1.97 -1.46
C HIS A 43 9.63 -0.71 -2.23
N SER A 44 10.81 -0.14 -1.95
CA SER A 44 11.33 1.00 -2.72
C SER A 44 11.51 0.66 -4.21
N GLY A 45 12.02 -0.54 -4.52
CA GLY A 45 12.16 -0.99 -5.91
C GLY A 45 10.80 -1.18 -6.60
N THR A 46 9.82 -1.73 -5.87
CA THR A 46 8.45 -1.92 -6.36
C THR A 46 7.77 -0.56 -6.62
N MET A 47 7.95 0.40 -5.73
CA MET A 47 7.43 1.77 -5.87
C MET A 47 7.94 2.44 -7.15
N LEU A 48 9.26 2.37 -7.40
CA LEU A 48 9.86 2.93 -8.63
C LEU A 48 9.31 2.25 -9.89
N PHE A 49 9.13 0.93 -9.85
CA PHE A 49 8.53 0.17 -10.96
C PHE A 49 7.08 0.59 -11.24
N ILE A 50 6.27 0.75 -10.20
CA ILE A 50 4.88 1.21 -10.31
C ILE A 50 4.84 2.65 -10.85
N PHE A 51 5.67 3.54 -10.31
CA PHE A 51 5.76 4.93 -10.78
C PHE A 51 6.10 5.02 -12.27
N ASN A 52 7.09 4.27 -12.73
CA ASN A 52 7.46 4.21 -14.15
C ASN A 52 6.32 3.66 -15.02
N SER A 53 5.48 2.77 -14.47
CA SER A 53 4.33 2.20 -15.19
C SER A 53 3.14 3.17 -15.28
N ILE A 54 2.94 4.03 -14.26
CA ILE A 54 1.84 5.00 -14.22
C ILE A 54 2.22 6.32 -14.92
N SER A 55 3.48 6.73 -14.90
CA SER A 55 3.98 7.99 -15.49
C SER A 55 3.45 8.29 -16.90
N PRO A 56 3.50 7.36 -17.89
CA PRO A 56 3.00 7.64 -19.24
C PRO A 56 1.48 7.85 -19.30
N LEU A 57 0.71 7.23 -18.40
CA LEU A 57 -0.74 7.38 -18.33
C LEU A 57 -1.15 8.77 -17.82
N ILE A 58 -0.34 9.38 -16.96
CA ILE A 58 -0.59 10.74 -16.44
C ILE A 58 -0.25 11.79 -17.49
N SER A 59 0.72 11.53 -18.37
CA SER A 59 1.10 12.48 -19.43
C SER A 59 0.11 12.55 -20.60
N ASP A 60 -0.86 11.63 -20.69
CA ASP A 60 -1.86 11.61 -21.75
C ASP A 60 -3.09 12.47 -21.37
N SER A 61 -3.20 13.64 -22.00
CA SER A 61 -4.31 14.59 -21.77
C SER A 61 -5.68 14.06 -22.22
N ALA A 62 -5.72 13.11 -23.16
CA ALA A 62 -6.96 12.48 -23.59
C ALA A 62 -7.50 11.50 -22.54
N PHE A 63 -6.60 10.81 -21.83
CA PHE A 63 -6.94 9.91 -20.73
C PHE A 63 -7.48 10.68 -19.51
N LEU A 64 -6.83 11.80 -19.16
CA LEU A 64 -7.23 12.66 -18.03
C LEU A 64 -8.63 13.24 -18.18
N SER A 65 -9.04 13.61 -19.39
CA SER A 65 -10.33 14.29 -19.62
C SER A 65 -11.53 13.36 -19.63
N LYS A 66 -11.36 12.09 -20.04
CA LYS A 66 -12.46 11.13 -20.20
C LYS A 66 -12.67 10.20 -19.00
N ASN A 67 -11.61 9.88 -18.24
CA ASN A 67 -11.63 8.75 -17.30
C ASN A 67 -11.25 9.13 -15.85
N TRP A 68 -11.93 10.14 -15.28
CA TRP A 68 -11.62 10.67 -13.94
C TRP A 68 -11.66 9.64 -12.81
N VAL A 69 -12.59 8.67 -12.83
CA VAL A 69 -12.66 7.62 -11.79
C VAL A 69 -11.45 6.69 -11.85
N VAL A 70 -11.08 6.28 -13.05
CA VAL A 70 -9.90 5.43 -13.30
C VAL A 70 -8.65 6.17 -12.83
N LEU A 71 -8.53 7.47 -13.16
CA LEU A 71 -7.45 8.32 -12.69
C LEU A 71 -7.37 8.39 -11.16
N LEU A 72 -8.49 8.62 -10.47
CA LEU A 72 -8.54 8.64 -9.01
C LEU A 72 -8.08 7.31 -8.39
N CYS A 73 -8.40 6.18 -9.03
CA CYS A 73 -7.93 4.88 -8.58
C CYS A 73 -6.42 4.73 -8.75
N TYR A 74 -5.84 5.18 -9.87
CA TYR A 74 -4.38 5.19 -10.03
C TYR A 74 -3.68 6.07 -9.00
N ILE A 75 -4.22 7.27 -8.75
CA ILE A 75 -3.71 8.16 -7.70
C ILE A 75 -3.80 7.50 -6.33
N THR A 76 -4.90 6.80 -6.04
CA THR A 76 -5.11 6.05 -4.80
C THR A 76 -4.09 4.94 -4.62
N VAL A 77 -3.83 4.14 -5.66
CA VAL A 77 -2.80 3.10 -5.62
C VAL A 77 -1.43 3.72 -5.38
N PHE A 78 -1.10 4.80 -6.10
CA PHE A 78 0.18 5.48 -5.94
C PHE A 78 0.35 6.07 -4.53
N SER A 79 -0.66 6.77 -4.01
CA SER A 79 -0.61 7.35 -2.67
C SER A 79 -0.50 6.25 -1.61
N SER A 80 -1.26 5.16 -1.73
CA SER A 80 -1.16 4.01 -0.82
C SER A 80 0.24 3.42 -0.77
N VAL A 81 0.93 3.29 -1.92
CA VAL A 81 2.31 2.78 -1.99
C VAL A 81 3.28 3.75 -1.32
N VAL A 82 3.15 5.06 -1.56
CA VAL A 82 3.97 6.08 -0.88
C VAL A 82 3.79 6.02 0.63
N LEU A 83 2.53 5.97 1.09
CA LEU A 83 2.19 5.96 2.50
C LEU A 83 2.72 4.69 3.19
N TYR A 84 2.65 3.55 2.50
CA TYR A 84 3.24 2.30 2.96
C TYR A 84 4.76 2.41 3.14
N PHE A 85 5.46 3.01 2.17
CA PHE A 85 6.90 3.24 2.26
C PHE A 85 7.26 4.12 3.47
N VAL A 86 6.52 5.21 3.69
CA VAL A 86 6.74 6.08 4.85
C VAL A 86 6.53 5.33 6.17
N SER A 87 5.49 4.50 6.27
CA SER A 87 5.24 3.64 7.43
C SER A 87 6.42 2.69 7.70
N LEU A 88 6.95 2.04 6.66
CA LEU A 88 8.12 1.16 6.80
C LEU A 88 9.37 1.90 7.25
N VAL A 89 9.63 3.10 6.72
CA VAL A 89 10.78 3.92 7.14
C VAL A 89 10.66 4.31 8.61
N LEU A 90 9.49 4.74 9.06
CA LEU A 90 9.24 5.09 10.47
C LEU A 90 9.53 3.89 11.37
N VAL A 91 8.96 2.73 11.08
CA VAL A 91 9.15 1.54 11.92
C VAL A 91 10.60 1.04 11.89
N ASN A 92 11.24 1.02 10.72
CA ASN A 92 12.65 0.62 10.61
C ASN A 92 13.57 1.52 11.41
N THR A 93 13.44 2.85 11.28
CA THR A 93 14.30 3.80 12.01
C THR A 93 14.16 3.63 13.52
N THR A 94 12.95 3.38 14.02
CA THR A 94 12.72 3.05 15.43
C THR A 94 13.36 1.73 15.82
N LEU A 95 13.16 0.65 15.07
CA LEU A 95 13.71 -0.67 15.40
C LEU A 95 15.25 -0.69 15.39
N PHE A 96 15.89 -0.11 14.37
CA PHE A 96 17.36 0.02 14.33
C PHE A 96 17.89 0.94 15.45
N GLY A 97 17.17 2.02 15.76
CA GLY A 97 17.49 2.91 16.88
C GLY A 97 17.39 2.22 18.24
N LEU A 98 16.59 1.17 18.35
CA LEU A 98 16.49 0.33 19.55
C LEU A 98 17.57 -0.73 19.57
N GLU A 99 17.78 -1.45 18.47
CA GLU A 99 18.82 -2.46 18.35
C GLU A 99 20.19 -1.90 18.76
N THR A 100 20.58 -0.73 18.27
CA THR A 100 21.84 -0.07 18.64
C THR A 100 21.96 0.22 20.14
N LYS A 101 20.86 0.50 20.84
CA LYS A 101 20.84 0.69 22.30
C LYS A 101 20.86 -0.64 23.06
N PHE A 102 20.15 -1.65 22.57
CA PHE A 102 20.03 -2.97 23.19
C PHE A 102 21.28 -3.83 22.98
N MET A 103 21.92 -3.79 21.82
CA MET A 103 23.19 -4.48 21.57
C MET A 103 24.28 -4.03 22.55
N ASN A 104 24.26 -2.77 22.96
CA ASN A 104 25.19 -2.25 23.95
C ASN A 104 24.87 -2.71 25.39
N SER A 105 23.69 -3.29 25.65
CA SER A 105 23.21 -3.61 27.00
C SER A 105 22.88 -5.09 27.24
N TYR A 106 22.27 -5.81 26.29
CA TYR A 106 21.69 -7.15 26.50
C TYR A 106 21.88 -8.16 25.33
N GLY A 107 22.44 -7.77 24.19
CA GLY A 107 22.58 -8.64 23.01
C GLY A 107 21.26 -8.85 22.23
N THR A 108 21.22 -9.82 21.33
CA THR A 108 19.99 -10.29 20.64
C THR A 108 19.29 -11.37 21.48
N PRO A 109 17.94 -11.45 21.51
CA PRO A 109 16.96 -10.82 20.61
C PRO A 109 16.39 -9.46 21.08
N LEU A 110 15.68 -8.78 20.18
CA LEU A 110 15.02 -7.50 20.46
C LEU A 110 13.89 -7.67 21.49
N HIS A 111 14.13 -7.20 22.71
CA HIS A 111 13.12 -7.19 23.78
C HIS A 111 12.31 -5.90 23.73
N LEU A 112 11.06 -6.00 23.27
CA LEU A 112 10.07 -4.92 23.29
C LEU A 112 9.12 -5.11 24.48
N SER A 113 8.55 -4.03 25.01
CA SER A 113 7.43 -4.10 25.95
C SER A 113 6.19 -4.67 25.27
N ASP A 114 5.29 -5.30 26.02
CA ASP A 114 4.10 -5.98 25.48
C ASP A 114 3.27 -5.04 24.59
N ARG A 115 3.06 -3.79 25.04
CA ARG A 115 2.35 -2.76 24.25
C ARG A 115 3.03 -2.48 22.91
N ALA A 116 4.37 -2.38 22.88
CA ALA A 116 5.10 -2.13 21.66
C ALA A 116 5.09 -3.35 20.73
N ARG A 117 5.07 -4.55 21.30
CA ARG A 117 4.92 -5.80 20.55
C ARG A 117 3.55 -5.86 19.86
N ASP A 118 2.48 -5.57 20.58
CA ASP A 118 1.12 -5.54 20.04
C ASP A 118 0.98 -4.53 18.88
N MET A 119 1.55 -3.33 19.05
CA MET A 119 1.56 -2.30 17.99
C MET A 119 2.34 -2.76 16.75
N LEU A 120 3.49 -3.42 16.95
CA LEU A 120 4.28 -3.96 15.85
C LEU A 120 3.55 -5.10 15.13
N GLU A 121 2.84 -5.97 15.85
CA GLU A 121 2.03 -7.03 15.26
C GLU A 121 0.85 -6.49 14.45
N LEU A 122 0.16 -5.46 14.96
CA LEU A 122 -0.86 -4.73 14.21
C LEU A 122 -0.29 -4.14 12.90
N LEU A 123 0.89 -3.52 12.96
CA LEU A 123 1.57 -2.96 11.79
C LEU A 123 1.89 -4.02 10.74
N LYS A 124 2.38 -5.20 11.15
CA LYS A 124 2.64 -6.32 10.22
C LYS A 124 1.38 -6.77 9.49
N ILE A 125 0.26 -6.87 10.22
CA ILE A 125 -1.02 -7.25 9.62
C ILE A 125 -1.47 -6.19 8.61
N LEU A 126 -1.37 -4.90 8.98
CA LEU A 126 -1.70 -3.80 8.09
C LEU A 126 -0.81 -3.79 6.84
N TRP A 127 0.48 -4.08 6.97
CA TRP A 127 1.39 -4.21 5.83
C TRP A 127 0.97 -5.31 4.86
N ILE A 128 0.56 -6.46 5.36
CA ILE A 128 0.08 -7.54 4.48
C ILE A 128 -1.20 -7.12 3.76
N ILE A 129 -2.18 -6.57 4.51
CA ILE A 129 -3.46 -6.14 3.95
C ILE A 129 -3.26 -5.04 2.88
N LEU A 130 -2.45 -4.02 3.18
CA LEU A 130 -2.18 -2.91 2.28
C LEU A 130 -1.21 -3.24 1.15
N PHE A 131 -0.55 -4.39 1.19
CA PHE A 131 0.11 -4.92 0.01
C PHE A 131 -0.91 -5.48 -0.99
N PHE A 132 -1.91 -6.25 -0.53
CA PHE A 132 -2.88 -6.89 -1.42
C PHE A 132 -3.98 -5.96 -1.92
N LEU A 133 -4.54 -5.09 -1.06
CA LEU A 133 -5.71 -4.28 -1.42
C LEU A 133 -5.47 -3.34 -2.63
N PRO A 134 -4.35 -2.58 -2.72
CA PRO A 134 -4.09 -1.71 -3.86
C PRO A 134 -3.80 -2.50 -5.14
N ILE A 135 -3.18 -3.67 -5.04
CA ILE A 135 -2.95 -4.56 -6.20
C ILE A 135 -4.29 -5.06 -6.75
N LEU A 136 -5.22 -5.45 -5.87
CA LEU A 136 -6.56 -5.85 -6.28
C LEU A 136 -7.31 -4.68 -6.94
N LEU A 137 -7.23 -3.47 -6.37
CA LEU A 137 -7.83 -2.26 -6.96
C LEU A 137 -7.28 -2.03 -8.38
N LEU A 138 -5.95 -2.11 -8.53
CA LEU A 138 -5.30 -1.96 -9.83
C LEU A 138 -5.81 -3.01 -10.83
N ALA A 139 -5.91 -4.28 -10.42
CA ALA A 139 -6.41 -5.37 -11.26
C ALA A 139 -7.88 -5.18 -11.66
N ILE A 140 -8.72 -4.65 -10.78
CA ILE A 140 -10.13 -4.32 -11.09
C ILE A 140 -10.16 -3.23 -12.17
N VAL A 141 -9.40 -2.16 -11.96
CA VAL A 141 -9.37 -1.00 -12.86
C VAL A 141 -8.86 -1.38 -14.24
N THR A 142 -7.81 -2.20 -14.34
CA THR A 142 -7.24 -2.59 -15.65
C THR A 142 -8.11 -3.59 -16.42
N ASN A 143 -8.82 -4.49 -15.74
CA ASN A 143 -9.63 -5.52 -16.42
C ASN A 143 -11.08 -5.07 -16.72
N PHE A 144 -11.61 -4.11 -15.94
CA PHE A 144 -13.00 -3.64 -16.06
C PHE A 144 -13.09 -2.16 -16.47
N GLU A 145 -12.06 -1.62 -17.10
CA GLU A 145 -11.97 -0.21 -17.48
C GLU A 145 -13.22 0.26 -18.24
N ASN A 146 -13.64 -0.48 -19.28
CA ASN A 146 -14.82 -0.15 -20.10
C ASN A 146 -16.13 -0.10 -19.30
N SER A 147 -16.26 -0.86 -18.22
CA SER A 147 -17.44 -0.87 -17.35
C SER A 147 -17.41 0.24 -16.29
N ILE A 148 -16.21 0.64 -15.86
CA ILE A 148 -15.97 1.73 -14.90
C ILE A 148 -16.07 3.10 -15.59
N GLN A 149 -15.73 3.16 -16.88
CA GLN A 149 -15.85 4.35 -17.74
C GLN A 149 -17.30 4.75 -18.05
N ALA A 150 -18.31 3.99 -17.60
CA ALA A 150 -19.72 4.36 -17.78
C ALA A 150 -19.94 5.81 -17.38
N ASN A 151 -20.41 6.62 -18.33
CA ASN A 151 -20.35 8.08 -18.35
C ASN A 151 -20.83 8.76 -17.05
N ILE A 152 -19.98 8.84 -16.02
CA ILE A 152 -20.30 9.64 -14.82
C ILE A 152 -20.50 11.11 -15.21
N SER A 153 -19.78 11.60 -16.22
CA SER A 153 -19.96 12.92 -16.81
C SER A 153 -21.34 13.14 -17.44
N GLU A 154 -21.99 12.11 -18.00
CA GLU A 154 -23.35 12.20 -18.56
C GLU A 154 -24.43 11.81 -17.55
N LEU A 155 -24.09 11.03 -16.50
CA LEU A 155 -25.03 10.51 -15.50
C LEU A 155 -25.22 11.42 -14.29
N LEU A 156 -24.19 12.15 -13.84
CA LEU A 156 -24.32 13.10 -12.73
C LEU A 156 -25.46 14.11 -12.98
N PRO A 157 -25.59 14.72 -14.18
CA PRO A 157 -26.71 15.60 -14.50
C PRO A 157 -28.06 14.86 -14.57
N SER A 158 -28.08 13.58 -14.92
CA SER A 158 -29.31 12.78 -15.06
C SER A 158 -29.90 12.33 -13.71
N LEU A 159 -29.05 12.09 -12.71
CA LEU A 159 -29.43 11.81 -11.33
C LEU A 159 -30.12 13.01 -10.67
N PHE A 160 -29.57 14.22 -10.87
CA PHE A 160 -30.21 15.46 -10.40
C PHE A 160 -31.48 15.82 -11.18
N LYS A 161 -31.69 15.25 -12.38
CA LYS A 161 -32.89 15.43 -13.23
C LYS A 161 -33.97 14.36 -13.03
N GLY A 162 -33.79 13.39 -12.12
CA GLY A 162 -34.82 12.41 -11.75
C GLY A 162 -35.08 11.31 -12.79
N ASN A 163 -34.15 11.04 -13.71
CA ASN A 163 -34.30 9.98 -14.71
C ASN A 163 -33.53 8.71 -14.28
N TYR A 164 -34.25 7.75 -13.69
CA TYR A 164 -33.67 6.58 -12.99
C TYR A 164 -33.32 5.39 -13.89
N GLY A 165 -33.57 5.47 -15.20
CA GLY A 165 -33.47 4.33 -16.13
C GLY A 165 -32.10 3.64 -16.20
N ASN A 166 -31.03 4.33 -15.81
CA ASN A 166 -29.65 3.84 -15.94
C ASN A 166 -28.88 3.72 -14.59
N LEU A 167 -29.56 3.51 -13.46
CA LEU A 167 -28.86 3.35 -12.15
C LEU A 167 -27.88 2.17 -12.11
N LEU A 168 -28.18 1.07 -12.81
CA LEU A 168 -27.35 -0.14 -12.83
C LEU A 168 -25.97 0.08 -13.46
N SER A 169 -25.81 1.06 -14.35
CA SER A 169 -24.52 1.35 -14.99
C SER A 169 -23.55 2.14 -14.09
N ILE A 170 -24.03 2.73 -12.99
CA ILE A 170 -23.20 3.51 -12.04
C ILE A 170 -22.57 2.60 -10.97
N ILE A 171 -23.21 1.46 -10.68
CA ILE A 171 -22.82 0.56 -9.59
C ILE A 171 -21.33 0.18 -9.65
N PRO A 172 -20.75 -0.21 -10.80
CA PRO A 172 -19.32 -0.57 -10.86
C PRO A 172 -18.41 0.58 -10.48
N ALA A 173 -18.70 1.80 -10.95
CA ALA A 173 -17.88 2.97 -10.65
C ALA A 173 -18.01 3.40 -9.18
N PHE A 174 -19.21 3.35 -8.60
CA PHE A 174 -19.43 3.65 -7.18
C PHE A 174 -18.73 2.64 -6.26
N LEU A 175 -18.81 1.34 -6.57
CA LEU A 175 -18.11 0.30 -5.82
C LEU A 175 -16.59 0.48 -5.91
N THR A 176 -16.07 0.83 -7.08
CA THR A 176 -14.63 1.06 -7.29
C THR A 176 -14.15 2.28 -6.50
N LEU A 177 -14.91 3.38 -6.49
CA LEU A 177 -14.59 4.56 -5.69
C LEU A 177 -14.67 4.28 -4.19
N SER A 178 -15.67 3.52 -3.74
CA SER A 178 -15.81 3.11 -2.34
C SER A 178 -14.62 2.25 -1.90
N TYR A 179 -14.20 1.33 -2.75
CA TYR A 179 -13.00 0.52 -2.53
C TYR A 179 -11.75 1.40 -2.43
N ALA A 180 -11.56 2.35 -3.36
CA ALA A 180 -10.44 3.29 -3.32
C ALA A 180 -10.41 4.11 -2.01
N ALA A 181 -11.58 4.58 -1.54
CA ALA A 181 -11.68 5.29 -0.27
C ALA A 181 -11.27 4.43 0.93
N ILE A 182 -11.66 3.14 0.96
CA ILE A 182 -11.25 2.19 2.00
C ILE A 182 -9.72 2.00 1.99
N VAL A 183 -9.11 1.87 0.81
CA VAL A 183 -7.65 1.74 0.68
C VAL A 183 -6.94 2.94 1.30
N ILE A 184 -7.31 4.17 0.92
CA ILE A 184 -6.69 5.38 1.47
C ILE A 184 -6.90 5.46 2.98
N TRP A 185 -8.11 5.20 3.46
CA TRP A 185 -8.42 5.26 4.88
C TRP A 185 -7.52 4.32 5.69
N LEU A 186 -7.36 3.07 5.23
CA LEU A 186 -6.45 2.10 5.85
C LEU A 186 -4.99 2.55 5.78
N SER A 187 -4.53 3.13 4.66
CA SER A 187 -3.16 3.66 4.54
C SER A 187 -2.89 4.80 5.51
N VAL A 188 -3.85 5.70 5.73
CA VAL A 188 -3.73 6.77 6.71
C VAL A 188 -3.65 6.20 8.12
N TRP A 189 -4.50 5.22 8.44
CA TRP A 189 -4.48 4.56 9.74
C TRP A 189 -3.15 3.85 10.01
N GLN A 190 -2.60 3.14 9.03
CA GLN A 190 -1.28 2.51 9.09
C GLN A 190 -0.18 3.51 9.45
N ILE A 191 -0.18 4.70 8.83
CA ILE A 191 0.82 5.74 9.15
C ILE A 191 0.63 6.27 10.56
N GLN A 192 -0.61 6.50 11.00
CA GLN A 192 -0.87 6.96 12.36
C GLN A 192 -0.31 5.98 13.38
N THR A 193 -0.57 4.68 13.21
CA THR A 193 0.00 3.62 14.05
C THR A 193 1.52 3.58 13.99
N ALA A 194 2.12 3.71 12.79
CA ALA A 194 3.57 3.73 12.64
C ALA A 194 4.21 4.96 13.30
N ASN A 195 3.56 6.11 13.23
CA ASN A 195 4.00 7.34 13.88
C ASN A 195 3.93 7.20 15.41
N GLU A 196 2.85 6.64 15.95
CA GLU A 196 2.75 6.33 17.37
C GLU A 196 3.83 5.37 17.83
N PHE A 197 4.06 4.29 17.06
CA PHE A 197 5.16 3.36 17.31
C PHE A 197 6.52 4.07 17.32
N SER A 198 6.74 5.01 16.38
CA SER A 198 8.00 5.74 16.29
C SER A 198 8.29 6.69 17.46
N LYS A 199 7.25 7.10 18.18
CA LYS A 199 7.35 7.96 19.37
C LYS A 199 7.67 7.19 20.65
N LEU A 200 7.67 5.85 20.61
CA LEU A 200 8.00 5.03 21.77
C LEU A 200 9.46 5.31 22.18
N ASN A 201 9.63 5.86 23.39
CA ASN A 201 10.95 6.13 23.94
C ASN A 201 11.56 4.85 24.54
N GLY A 202 12.90 4.80 24.62
CA GLY A 202 13.62 3.65 25.21
C GLY A 202 13.17 3.27 26.63
N LYS A 203 12.59 4.19 27.40
CA LYS A 203 12.02 3.92 28.74
C LYS A 203 10.67 3.19 28.68
N ASP A 204 9.85 3.44 27.67
CA ASP A 204 8.54 2.81 27.49
C ASP A 204 8.66 1.39 26.93
N LEU A 205 9.83 1.06 26.39
CA LEU A 205 10.15 -0.22 25.77
C LEU A 205 10.82 -1.22 26.72
N LEU A 206 11.29 -0.73 27.88
CA LEU A 206 11.94 -1.52 28.93
C LEU A 206 11.04 -1.77 30.15
N ARG A 207 9.85 -1.16 30.19
CA ARG A 207 8.92 -1.31 31.30
C ARG A 207 8.15 -2.62 31.12
N LYS A 208 8.47 -3.61 31.96
CA LYS A 208 7.68 -4.84 32.13
C LYS A 208 6.29 -4.52 32.66
#